data_AF-A0A7W0S7H3-F1
#
_entry.id   AF-A0A7W0S7H3-F1
#
_cell.length_a   1.000
_cell.length_b   1.000
_cell.length_c   1.000
_cell.angle_alpha   90.00
_cell.angle_beta   90.00
_cell.angle_gamma   90.00
#
_symmetry.space_group_name_H-M   'P 1'
#
loop_
_entity.id
_entity.type
_entity.pdbx_description
1 polymer ?
#
loop_
_entity_poly.entity_id
_entity_poly.type
_entity_poly.pdbx_seq_one_letter_code
_entity_poly.pdbx_strand_id
1 'polypeptide(L)'
;METVLEKEKVGEEDVQNSFLLENYLKLSDAHIAERIELAHQKLGSRVVILGHHYQRDDVIRHADITGDSYQLSVMAAQRKDAEFIVFCGVHF
;
A
#
# COMPACT_ATOMS: atom_id res chain seq x y z
N MET A 1 35.00 -4.88 -22.32
CA MET A 1 33.86 -5.62 -21.76
C MET A 1 32.87 -4.58 -21.23
N GLU A 2 32.11 -3.99 -22.14
CA GLU A 2 30.95 -3.18 -21.79
C GLU A 2 29.75 -4.12 -21.83
N THR A 3 29.07 -4.26 -20.69
CA THR A 3 27.69 -4.74 -20.69
C THR A 3 26.88 -3.67 -19.98
N VAL A 4 26.35 -2.77 -20.82
CA VAL A 4 25.37 -1.75 -20.45
C VAL A 4 24.13 -2.49 -19.97
N LEU A 5 23.79 -2.32 -18.69
CA LEU A 5 22.50 -2.72 -18.13
C LEU A 5 21.43 -1.87 -18.81
N GLU A 6 20.67 -2.52 -19.69
CA GLU A 6 19.55 -1.95 -20.40
C GLU A 6 18.52 -1.43 -19.39
N LYS A 7 18.25 -0.13 -19.44
CA LYS A 7 17.08 0.46 -18.80
C LYS A 7 15.86 -0.06 -19.56
N GLU A 8 15.11 -0.99 -18.96
CA GLU A 8 13.78 -1.34 -19.44
C GLU A 8 12.91 -0.08 -19.44
N LYS A 9 12.66 0.46 -20.63
CA LYS A 9 11.61 1.45 -20.87
C LYS A 9 10.29 0.67 -20.86
N VAL A 10 9.62 0.64 -19.70
CA VAL A 10 8.23 0.16 -19.62
C VAL A 10 7.38 1.05 -20.52
N GLY A 11 6.69 0.44 -21.49
CA GLY A 11 5.89 1.15 -22.48
C GLY A 11 4.66 1.82 -21.87
N GLU A 12 4.19 2.92 -22.49
CA GLU A 12 3.02 3.69 -22.05
C GLU A 12 1.73 2.84 -22.00
N GLU A 13 1.60 1.88 -22.93
CA GLU A 13 0.51 0.90 -22.94
C GLU A 13 0.57 -0.11 -21.78
N ASP A 14 1.76 -0.56 -21.37
CA ASP A 14 1.95 -1.48 -20.25
C ASP A 14 1.57 -0.83 -18.91
N VAL A 15 1.85 0.47 -18.78
CA VAL A 15 1.44 1.28 -17.63
C VAL A 15 -0.09 1.34 -17.53
N GLN A 16 -0.79 1.59 -18.63
CA GLN A 16 -2.26 1.64 -18.64
C GLN A 16 -2.89 0.27 -18.39
N ASN A 17 -2.30 -0.80 -18.91
CA ASN A 17 -2.80 -2.16 -18.70
C ASN A 17 -2.65 -2.58 -17.22
N SER A 18 -1.57 -2.19 -16.55
CA SER A 18 -1.29 -2.48 -15.13
C SER A 18 -2.40 -2.02 -14.17
N PHE A 19 -3.19 -0.98 -14.53
CA PHE A 19 -4.26 -0.46 -13.67
C PHE A 19 -5.63 -1.10 -13.90
N LEU A 20 -5.77 -2.03 -14.85
CA LEU A 20 -7.03 -2.74 -15.06
C LEU A 20 -7.35 -3.64 -13.88
N LEU A 21 -8.60 -3.58 -13.40
CA LEU A 21 -9.09 -4.40 -12.30
C LEU A 21 -8.86 -5.90 -12.55
N GLU A 22 -9.00 -6.33 -13.80
CA GLU A 22 -8.74 -7.72 -14.19
C GLU A 22 -7.33 -8.21 -13.89
N ASN A 23 -6.34 -7.32 -13.94
CA ASN A 23 -4.96 -7.67 -13.64
C ASN A 23 -4.76 -7.83 -12.13
N TYR A 24 -5.46 -7.06 -11.31
CA TYR A 24 -5.44 -7.25 -9.85
C TYR A 24 -6.09 -8.56 -9.42
N LEU A 25 -7.24 -8.92 -10.02
CA LEU A 25 -7.97 -10.14 -9.66
C LEU A 25 -7.21 -11.43 -10.01
N LYS A 26 -6.23 -11.36 -10.92
CA LYS A 26 -5.40 -12.50 -11.35
C LYS A 26 -4.10 -12.63 -10.54
N LEU A 27 -3.77 -11.65 -9.69
CA LEU A 27 -2.55 -11.72 -8.89
C LEU A 27 -2.72 -12.67 -7.72
N SER A 28 -1.62 -13.34 -7.37
CA SER A 28 -1.53 -14.10 -6.13
C SER A 28 -1.46 -13.14 -4.94
N ASP A 29 -1.91 -13.60 -3.77
CA ASP A 29 -1.83 -12.83 -2.53
C ASP A 29 -0.40 -12.38 -2.22
N ALA A 30 0.60 -13.22 -2.57
CA ALA A 30 2.01 -12.89 -2.40
C ALA A 30 2.44 -11.69 -3.26
N HIS A 31 2.04 -11.64 -4.53
CA HIS A 31 2.35 -10.51 -5.40
C HIS A 31 1.59 -9.24 -4.96
N ILE A 32 0.36 -9.38 -4.46
CA ILE A 32 -0.38 -8.23 -3.91
C ILE A 32 0.36 -7.67 -2.68
N ALA A 33 0.78 -8.54 -1.76
CA ALA A 33 1.53 -8.16 -0.57
C ALA A 33 2.85 -7.45 -0.93
N GLU A 34 3.63 -8.01 -1.85
CA GLU A 34 4.88 -7.41 -2.33
C GLU A 34 4.65 -6.00 -2.91
N ARG A 35 3.59 -5.82 -3.71
CA ARG A 35 3.27 -4.51 -4.28
C ARG A 35 2.88 -3.49 -3.21
N ILE A 36 2.13 -3.89 -2.18
CA ILE A 36 1.78 -3.03 -1.05
C ILE A 36 3.04 -2.61 -0.30
N GLU A 37 3.94 -3.56 -0.01
CA GLU A 37 5.20 -3.30 0.69
C GLU A 37 6.10 -2.35 -0.10
N LEU A 38 6.25 -2.55 -1.41
CA LEU A 38 7.02 -1.66 -2.29
C LEU A 38 6.42 -0.24 -2.33
N ALA A 39 5.09 -0.12 -2.41
CA ALA A 39 4.41 1.17 -2.39
C ALA A 39 4.58 1.89 -1.05
N HIS A 40 4.43 1.17 0.06
CA HIS A 40 4.63 1.69 1.42
C HIS A 40 6.07 2.18 1.61
N GLN A 41 7.06 1.37 1.22
CA GLN A 41 8.49 1.76 1.28
C GLN A 41 8.81 2.99 0.43
N LYS A 42 8.23 3.09 -0.78
CA LYS A 42 8.42 4.23 -1.67
C LYS A 42 7.88 5.54 -1.07
N LEU A 43 6.81 5.46 -0.29
CA LEU A 43 6.22 6.61 0.39
C LEU A 43 6.91 6.88 1.75
N GLY A 44 7.44 5.84 2.40
CA GLY A 44 8.17 5.95 3.65
C GLY A 44 7.34 6.60 4.75
N SER A 45 7.92 7.54 5.49
CA SER A 45 7.24 8.25 6.59
C SER A 45 6.07 9.13 6.15
N ARG A 46 5.92 9.38 4.84
CA ARG A 46 4.85 10.21 4.28
C ARG A 46 3.51 9.49 4.25
N VAL A 47 3.47 8.17 4.51
CA VAL A 47 2.22 7.41 4.59
C VAL A 47 2.09 6.73 5.94
N VAL A 48 0.85 6.61 6.42
CA VAL A 48 0.49 5.72 7.53
C VAL A 48 -0.72 4.88 7.15
N ILE A 49 -0.65 3.59 7.42
CA ILE A 49 -1.74 2.63 7.18
C ILE A 49 -2.41 2.31 8.53
N LEU A 50 -3.71 2.57 8.61
CA LEU A 50 -4.52 2.37 9.81
C LEU A 50 -5.46 1.17 9.59
N GLY A 51 -5.37 0.15 10.45
CA GLY A 51 -6.21 -1.05 10.39
C GLY A 51 -7.21 -1.13 11.54
N HIS A 52 -8.50 -1.17 11.23
CA HIS A 52 -9.51 -1.46 12.26
C HIS A 52 -9.46 -2.93 12.67
N HIS A 53 -9.66 -3.26 13.95
CA HIS A 53 -9.61 -4.65 14.49
C HIS A 53 -10.49 -5.69 13.77
N TYR A 54 -11.45 -5.26 12.97
CA TYR A 54 -12.37 -6.14 12.24
C TYR A 54 -11.92 -6.43 10.81
N GLN A 55 -10.74 -5.96 10.42
CA GLN A 55 -10.15 -6.32 9.13
C GLN A 55 -9.62 -7.75 9.14
N ARG A 56 -9.59 -8.36 7.96
CA ARG A 56 -8.99 -9.68 7.75
C ARG A 56 -7.48 -9.64 7.94
N ASP A 57 -6.88 -10.78 8.28
CA ASP A 57 -5.43 -10.89 8.53
C ASP A 57 -4.57 -10.45 7.33
N ASP A 58 -5.05 -10.71 6.12
CA ASP A 58 -4.40 -10.30 4.87
C ASP A 58 -4.37 -8.77 4.67
N VAL A 59 -5.21 -8.03 5.39
CA VAL A 59 -5.20 -6.57 5.43
C VAL A 59 -4.41 -6.07 6.64
N ILE A 60 -4.67 -6.64 7.83
CA ILE A 60 -4.03 -6.21 9.09
C ILE A 60 -2.51 -6.34 9.04
N ARG A 61 -1.97 -7.35 8.34
CA ARG A 61 -0.53 -7.54 8.19
C ARG A 61 0.22 -6.35 7.56
N HIS A 62 -0.51 -5.46 6.87
CA HIS A 62 0.04 -4.27 6.21
C HIS A 62 -0.21 -2.98 7.01
N ALA A 63 -0.93 -3.05 8.13
CA ALA A 63 -1.23 -1.87 8.93
C ALA A 63 -0.03 -1.47 9.80
N ASP A 64 0.30 -0.17 9.81
CA ASP A 64 1.29 0.39 10.72
C ASP A 64 0.75 0.50 12.15
N ILE A 65 -0.55 0.76 12.27
CA ILE A 65 -1.27 0.89 13.53
C ILE A 65 -2.58 0.13 13.41
N THR A 66 -2.86 -0.69 14.41
CA THR A 66 -4.15 -1.36 14.59
C THR A 66 -4.87 -0.81 15.81
N GLY A 67 -6.19 -0.65 15.74
CA GLY A 67 -6.95 -0.09 16.85
C GLY A 67 -8.47 -0.11 16.64
N ASP A 68 -9.19 0.32 17.68
CA ASP A 68 -10.57 0.79 17.54
C ASP A 68 -10.61 2.22 17.00
N SER A 69 -11.82 2.76 16.76
CA SER A 69 -11.99 4.10 16.20
C SER A 69 -11.33 5.21 17.02
N TYR A 70 -11.33 5.11 18.35
CA TYR A 70 -10.75 6.14 19.22
C TYR A 70 -9.23 6.10 19.15
N GLN A 71 -8.64 4.92 19.32
CA GLN A 71 -7.20 4.72 19.23
C GLN A 71 -6.67 5.14 17.85
N LEU A 72 -7.33 4.73 16.77
CA LEU A 72 -6.91 5.11 15.42
C LEU A 72 -6.96 6.63 15.22
N SER A 73 -7.98 7.32 15.72
CA SER A 73 -8.09 8.78 15.62
C SER A 73 -6.96 9.50 16.37
N VAL A 74 -6.67 9.06 17.60
CA VAL A 74 -5.59 9.64 18.41
C VAL A 74 -4.22 9.40 17.77
N MET A 75 -3.95 8.17 17.33
CA MET A 75 -2.67 7.82 16.73
C MET A 75 -2.45 8.50 15.38
N ALA A 76 -3.51 8.62 14.56
CA ALA A 76 -3.46 9.36 13.31
C ALA A 76 -3.08 10.84 13.54
N ALA A 77 -3.69 11.48 14.53
CA ALA A 77 -3.39 12.87 14.88
C ALA A 77 -1.95 13.09 15.38
N GLN A 78 -1.28 12.05 15.89
CA GLN A 78 0.11 12.11 16.32
C GLN A 78 1.12 11.99 15.17
N ARG A 79 0.70 11.50 13.99
CA ARG A 79 1.58 11.35 12.81
C ARG A 79 1.73 12.68 12.06
N LYS A 80 2.69 13.50 12.51
CA LYS A 80 2.94 14.84 11.94
C LYS A 80 3.59 14.83 10.55
N ASP A 81 4.34 13.78 10.23
CA ASP A 81 5.11 13.67 8.99
C ASP A 81 4.36 12.91 7.87
N ALA A 82 3.20 12.35 8.19
CA ALA A 82 2.38 11.63 7.23
C ALA A 82 1.56 12.62 6.37
N GLU A 83 1.82 12.61 5.06
CA GLU A 83 1.03 13.33 4.06
C GLU A 83 -0.22 12.52 3.65
N PHE A 84 -0.15 11.19 3.78
CA PHE A 84 -1.17 10.26 3.35
C PHE A 84 -1.61 9.34 4.50
N ILE A 85 -2.92 9.12 4.59
CA ILE A 85 -3.53 8.14 5.50
C ILE A 85 -4.29 7.13 4.64
N VAL A 86 -3.90 5.86 4.73
CA VAL A 86 -4.67 4.74 4.16
C VAL A 86 -5.48 4.12 5.28
N PHE A 87 -6.79 4.36 5.27
CA PHE A 87 -7.68 3.86 6.31
C PHE A 87 -8.35 2.56 5.88
N CYS A 88 -7.86 1.44 6.39
CA CYS A 88 -8.44 0.11 6.23
C CYS A 88 -9.58 -0.08 7.25
N GLY A 89 -10.71 0.56 6.97
CA GLY A 89 -11.92 0.52 7.81
C GLY A 89 -13.18 0.70 6.96
N VAL A 90 -14.24 1.21 7.57
CA VAL A 90 -15.47 1.60 6.89
C VAL A 90 -15.60 3.12 6.87
N HIS A 91 -16.31 3.64 5.87
CA HIS A 91 -16.77 5.03 5.91
C HIS A 91 -17.91 5.15 6.91
N PHE A 92 -17.90 6.21 7.73
CA PHE A 92 -18.96 6.54 8.68
C PHE A 92 -19.88 7.65 8.15
#